data_AF-A0A3D5XBF1-F1
#
_entry.id   AF-A0A3D5XBF1-F1
#
_cell.length_a   1.000
_cell.length_b   1.000
_cell.length_c   1.000
_cell.angle_alpha   90.00
_cell.angle_beta   90.00
_cell.angle_gamma   90.00
#
_symmetry.space_group_name_H-M   'P 1'
#
loop_
_entity.id
_entity.type
_entity.pdbx_description
1 polymer ?
#
loop_
_entity_poly.entity_id
_entity_poly.type
_entity_poly.pdbx_seq_one_letter_code
_entity_poly.pdbx_strand_id
1 'polypeptide(L)' 'MRKRVLIITYYWPPAGGSGVQRWLKLSKYITDFGYEPIILTVDPEYATYPTLDLSLEIDVAQN' A
#
# COMPACT_ATOMS: atom_id res chain seq x y z
N MET A 1 -8.27 0.36 21.74
CA MET A 1 -7.94 1.26 20.61
C MET A 1 -6.85 0.60 19.78
N ARG A 2 -6.96 0.58 18.45
CA ARG A 2 -5.89 0.10 17.57
C ARG A 2 -4.75 1.12 17.53
N LYS A 3 -3.50 0.66 17.43
CA LYS A 3 -2.34 1.56 17.31
C LYS A 3 -2.18 1.97 15.85
N ARG A 4 -2.17 3.28 15.58
CA ARG A 4 -2.01 3.81 14.22
C ARG A 4 -0.55 3.80 13.79
N VAL A 5 -0.29 3.37 12.55
CA VAL A 5 1.05 3.33 11.94
C VAL A 5 0.98 4.04 10.60
N LEU A 6 1.78 5.10 10.43
CA LEU A 6 1.91 5.78 9.13
C LEU A 6 2.96 5.05 8.29
N ILE A 7 2.57 4.59 7.11
CA ILE A 7 3.46 4.04 6.09
C ILE A 7 3.54 5.06 4.96
N ILE A 8 4.75 5.57 4.72
CA ILE A 8 5.02 6.52 3.63
C ILE A 8 5.72 5.75 2.52
N THR A 9 5.10 5.71 1.34
CA THR A 9 5.67 4.99 0.18
C THR A 9 5.38 5.72 -1.11
N TYR A 10 6.37 5.82 -1.98
CA TYR A 10 6.18 6.38 -3.32
C TYR A 10 5.53 5.36 -4.26
N TYR A 11 5.95 4.10 -4.21
CA TYR A 11 5.37 3.06 -5.04
C TYR A 11 4.25 2.35 -4.28
N TRP A 12 3.04 2.44 -4.82
CA TRP A 12 1.80 1.87 -4.30
C TRP A 12 0.95 1.36 -5.48
N PRO A 13 0.08 0.34 -5.31
CA PRO A 13 -0.80 -0.07 -6.40
C PRO A 13 -1.52 1.13 -7.05
N PRO A 14 -1.56 1.20 -8.40
CA PRO A 14 -1.28 0.11 -9.34
C PRO A 14 0.19 -0.09 -9.73
N ALA A 15 1.17 0.55 -9.07
CA ALA A 15 2.58 0.26 -9.34
C ALA A 15 2.91 -1.22 -9.11
N GLY A 16 3.63 -1.84 -10.05
CA GLY A 16 4.04 -3.23 -9.97
C GLY A 16 5.39 -3.45 -9.28
N GLY A 17 5.76 -4.72 -9.10
CA GLY A 17 7.07 -5.15 -8.63
C GLY A 17 7.13 -5.55 -7.16
N SER A 18 8.20 -6.28 -6.80
CA SER A 18 8.37 -6.90 -5.48
C SER A 18 8.44 -5.88 -4.33
N GLY A 19 8.93 -4.66 -4.60
CA GLY A 19 8.96 -3.57 -3.63
C GLY A 19 7.56 -3.12 -3.19
N VAL A 20 6.62 -3.02 -4.14
CA VAL A 20 5.24 -2.64 -3.87
C VAL A 20 4.53 -3.74 -3.08
N GLN A 21 4.67 -4.99 -3.54
CA GLN A 21 4.03 -6.14 -2.89
C GLN A 21 4.45 -6.26 -1.42
N ARG A 22 5.71 -5.98 -1.07
CA ARG A 22 6.18 -6.02 0.33
C ARG A 22 5.38 -5.09 1.23
N TRP A 23 5.26 -3.82 0.86
CA TRP A 23 4.57 -2.82 1.68
C TRP A 23 3.06 -3.03 1.68
N LEU A 24 2.49 -3.43 0.55
CA LEU A 24 1.07 -3.77 0.42
C LEU A 24 0.65 -4.96 1.29
N LYS A 25 1.44 -6.05 1.27
CA LYS A 25 1.16 -7.21 2.12
C LYS A 25 1.41 -6.89 3.59
N LEU A 26 2.47 -6.13 3.92
CA LEU A 26 2.67 -5.65 5.29
C LEU A 26 1.48 -4.84 5.79
N SER A 27 1.01 -3.84 5.03
CA SER A 27 -0.15 -3.04 5.44
C SER A 27 -1.41 -3.87 5.60
N LYS A 28 -1.62 -4.88 4.74
CA LYS A 28 -2.77 -5.79 4.86
C LYS A 28 -2.69 -6.59 6.17
N TYR A 29 -1.60 -7.30 6.39
CA TYR A 29 -1.48 -8.26 7.50
C TYR A 29 -1.16 -7.62 8.85
N ILE A 30 -0.65 -6.38 8.91
CA ILE A 30 -0.40 -5.71 10.21
C ILE A 30 -1.70 -5.46 11.00
N THR A 31 -2.85 -5.46 10.31
CA THR A 31 -4.18 -5.36 10.92
C THR A 31 -4.51 -6.53 11.84
N ASP A 32 -4.03 -7.74 11.52
CA ASP A 32 -4.18 -8.96 12.34
C ASP A 32 -3.45 -8.85 13.68
N PHE A 33 -2.47 -7.93 13.78
CA PHE A 33 -1.70 -7.66 14.99
C PHE A 33 -2.21 -6.45 15.79
N GLY A 34 -3.40 -5.94 15.46
CA GLY A 34 -4.04 -4.84 16.19
C GLY A 34 -3.51 -3.44 15.83
N TYR A 35 -2.78 -3.33 14.72
CA TYR A 35 -2.36 -2.04 14.16
C TYR A 35 -3.32 -1.56 13.09
N GLU A 36 -3.41 -0.25 12.93
CA GLU A 36 -4.20 0.43 11.90
C GLU A 36 -3.23 1.17 10.97
N PRO A 37 -2.97 0.65 9.77
CA PRO A 37 -2.09 1.30 8.81
C PRO A 37 -2.78 2.52 8.20
N ILE A 38 -2.04 3.62 8.10
CA ILE A 38 -2.41 4.80 7.31
C ILE A 38 -1.37 4.91 6.21
N ILE A 39 -1.82 4.90 4.95
CA ILE A 39 -0.93 4.97 3.79
C ILE A 39 -0.84 6.41 3.30
N LEU A 40 0.37 6.95 3.27
CA LEU A 40 0.68 8.19 2.55
C LEU A 40 1.48 7.82 1.31
N THR A 41 0.90 8.09 0.16
CA THR A 41 1.51 7.83 -1.14
C THR A 41 1.23 8.97 -2.11
N VAL A 42 1.82 8.89 -3.29
CA VAL A 42 1.64 9.88 -4.36
C VAL A 42 0.29 9.71 -5.03
N ASP A 43 -0.26 10.80 -5.53
CA ASP A 43 -1.42 10.76 -6.40
C ASP A 43 -1.05 10.04 -7.71
N PRO A 44 -1.76 8.96 -8.10
CA PRO A 44 -1.47 8.20 -9.32
C PRO A 44 -1.45 9.06 -10.60
N GLU A 45 -2.16 10.19 -10.67
CA GLU A 45 -2.15 11.10 -11.83
C GLU A 45 -0.76 11.71 -12.07
N TYR A 46 0.01 11.92 -11.00
CA TYR A 46 1.34 12.56 -11.05
C TYR A 46 2.49 11.57 -10.86
N ALA A 47 2.18 10.28 -10.70
CA ALA A 47 3.16 9.26 -10.37
C ALA A 47 3.88 8.73 -11.63
N THR A 48 5.17 8.45 -11.48
CA THR A 48 5.94 7.73 -12.51
C THR A 48 6.12 6.28 -12.08
N TYR A 49 5.35 5.38 -12.68
CA TYR A 49 5.42 3.94 -12.42
C TYR A 49 6.17 3.22 -13.55
N PRO A 50 7.35 2.62 -13.29
CA PRO A 50 8.08 1.86 -14.29
C PRO A 50 7.33 0.63 -14.80
N THR A 51 6.38 0.12 -14.00
CA THR A 51 5.57 -1.06 -14.31
C THR A 51 4.24 -0.93 -13.60
N LEU A 52 3.16 -1.34 -14.27
CA LEU A 52 1.80 -1.38 -13.71
C LEU A 52 1.37 -2.83 -13.49
N ASP A 53 0.67 -3.06 -12.39
CA ASP A 53 0.04 -4.33 -12.04
C ASP A 53 -1.28 -4.05 -11.32
N LEU A 54 -2.36 -3.95 -12.10
CA LEU A 54 -3.71 -3.68 -11.59
C LEU A 54 -4.24 -4.81 -10.71
N SER A 55 -3.65 -6.02 -10.78
CA SER A 55 -4.06 -7.13 -9.93
C SER A 55 -3.77 -6.88 -8.45
N LEU A 56 -2.82 -5.99 -8.14
CA LEU A 56 -2.46 -5.64 -6.77
C LEU A 56 -3.50 -4.76 -6.07
N GLU A 57 -4.40 -4.11 -6.80
CA GLU A 57 -5.45 -3.27 -6.20
C GLU A 57 -6.40 -4.05 -5.29
N ILE A 58 -6.57 -5.36 -5.53
CA ILE A 58 -7.42 -6.24 -4.71
C ILE A 58 -6.96 -6.32 -3.24
N ASP A 59 -5.69 -6.03 -2.98
CA ASP A 59 -5.11 -6.06 -1.64
C ASP A 59 -5.10 -4.70 -0.95
N VAL A 60 -5.50 -3.63 -1.64
CA VAL A 60 -5.66 -2.30 -1.03
C VAL A 60 -6.92 -2.33 -0.18
N ALA A 61 -6.78 -1.92 1.10
CA ALA A 61 -7.92 -1.83 2.00
C ALA A 61 -8.98 -0.88 1.43
N GLN A 62 -10.21 -1.38 1.32
CA GLN A 62 -11.39 -0.55 1.00
C GLN A 62 -11.76 0.22 2.28
N ASN A 63 -11.82 1.55 2.20
CA ASN A 63 -12.19 2.42 3.31
C ASN A 63 -13.65 2.27 3.70
#